data_AF-A0A931Z123-F1
#
_entry.id   AF-A0A931Z123-F1
#
_cell.length_a   1.000
_cell.length_b   1.000
_cell.length_c   1.000
_cell.angle_alpha   90.00
_cell.angle_beta   90.00
_cell.angle_gamma   90.00
#
_symmetry.space_group_name_H-M   'P 1'
#
loop_
_entity.id
_entity.type
_entity.pdbx_description
1 polymer ?
#
loop_
_entity_poly.entity_id
_entity_poly.type
_entity_poly.pdbx_seq_one_letter_code
_entity_poly.pdbx_strand_id
1 'polypeptide(L)'
;TAAVMLAFAPFKRSFGREWFQPIARIGRYGKDPYSLGAPSLRARTAGELFLFVNDAVVGVPGLWSVLYGNNTGSATVTIRRIDGTAPRP
;
A
#
# COMPACT_ATOMS: atom_id res chain seq x y z
N THR A 1 9.39 5.74 -17.58
CA THR A 1 10.29 6.92 -17.55
C THR A 1 9.76 7.94 -16.55
N ALA A 2 10.59 8.86 -16.06
CA ALA A 2 10.20 9.84 -15.03
C ALA A 2 8.97 10.69 -15.43
N ALA A 3 8.84 11.08 -16.71
CA ALA A 3 7.69 11.83 -17.21
C ALA A 3 6.35 11.08 -17.04
N VAL A 4 6.34 9.77 -17.30
CA VAL A 4 5.15 8.92 -17.08
C VAL A 4 4.82 8.87 -15.58
N MET A 5 5.82 8.71 -14.73
CA MET A 5 5.62 8.70 -13.28
C MET A 5 5.06 10.04 -12.80
N LEU A 6 5.60 11.18 -13.23
CA LEU A 6 5.06 12.51 -12.89
C LEU A 6 3.59 12.67 -13.32
N ALA A 7 3.25 12.28 -14.55
CA ALA A 7 1.88 12.37 -15.06
C ALA A 7 0.88 11.52 -14.24
N PHE A 8 1.32 10.37 -13.73
CA PHE A 8 0.46 9.45 -12.97
C PHE A 8 0.63 9.54 -11.44
N ALA A 9 1.44 10.46 -10.92
CA ALA A 9 1.64 10.64 -9.48
C ALA A 9 0.34 10.86 -8.67
N PRO A 10 -0.67 11.58 -9.18
CA PRO A 10 -1.98 11.71 -8.52
C PRO A 10 -2.73 10.38 -8.37
N PHE A 11 -2.43 9.39 -9.21
CA PHE A 11 -3.10 8.09 -9.25
C PHE A 11 -2.37 7.00 -8.45
N LYS A 12 -1.27 7.36 -7.76
CA LYS A 12 -0.63 6.45 -6.81
C LYS A 12 -1.62 6.01 -5.75
N ARG A 13 -1.56 4.73 -5.40
CA ARG A 13 -2.40 4.16 -4.35
C ARG A 13 -2.24 4.88 -3.00
N SER A 14 -1.07 5.45 -2.74
CA SER A 14 -0.80 6.38 -1.66
C SER A 14 -0.14 7.65 -2.20
N PHE A 15 -0.95 8.72 -2.33
CA PHE A 15 -0.50 10.02 -2.81
C PHE A 15 0.57 10.62 -1.89
N GLY A 16 1.57 11.31 -2.47
CA GLY A 16 2.67 11.94 -1.72
C GLY A 16 3.68 10.97 -1.07
N ARG A 17 3.57 9.66 -1.29
CA ARG A 17 4.55 8.64 -0.85
C ARG A 17 5.46 8.21 -1.98
N GLU A 18 6.59 7.59 -1.67
CA GLU A 18 7.57 7.16 -2.69
C GLU A 18 6.97 6.12 -3.66
N TRP A 19 7.38 6.19 -4.93
CA TRP A 19 7.01 5.17 -5.93
C TRP A 19 7.55 3.81 -5.50
N PHE A 20 6.78 2.77 -5.76
CA PHE A 20 7.10 1.38 -5.44
C PHE A 20 7.31 1.07 -3.94
N GLN A 21 7.06 2.03 -3.05
CA GLN A 21 7.11 1.79 -1.62
C GLN A 21 6.08 0.71 -1.23
N PRO A 22 6.45 -0.31 -0.43
CA PRO A 22 5.48 -1.23 0.12
C PRO A 22 4.49 -0.48 1.03
N ILE A 23 3.20 -0.74 0.84
CA ILE A 23 2.12 -0.14 1.62
C ILE A 23 1.18 -1.23 2.13
N ALA A 24 0.63 -1.00 3.31
CA ALA A 24 -0.34 -1.90 3.93
C ALA A 24 -1.70 -1.22 4.08
N ARG A 25 -2.77 -2.01 4.08
CA ARG A 25 -4.11 -1.58 4.49
C ARG A 25 -4.71 -2.66 5.39
N ILE A 26 -5.38 -2.25 6.46
CA ILE A 26 -6.06 -3.17 7.37
C ILE A 26 -7.57 -2.95 7.26
N GLY A 27 -8.31 -4.03 6.93
CA GLY A 27 -9.75 -4.01 6.71
C GLY A 27 -10.17 -3.88 5.24
N ARG A 28 -11.44 -4.23 4.95
CA ARG A 28 -12.02 -4.25 3.60
C ARG A 28 -12.10 -2.87 2.96
N TYR A 29 -12.38 -1.85 3.77
CA TYR A 29 -12.52 -0.45 3.38
C TYR A 29 -11.64 0.43 4.27
N GLY A 30 -11.19 1.57 3.74
CA GLY A 30 -10.37 2.52 4.48
C GLY A 30 -9.48 3.34 3.55
N LYS A 31 -9.28 4.61 3.90
CA LYS A 31 -8.49 5.58 3.13
C LYS A 31 -7.04 5.71 3.62
N ASP A 32 -6.65 5.00 4.67
CA ASP A 32 -5.37 5.23 5.32
C ASP A 32 -4.39 4.06 5.09
N PRO A 33 -3.68 4.04 3.94
CA PRO A 33 -2.57 3.11 3.77
C PRO A 33 -1.47 3.44 4.79
N TYR A 34 -0.87 2.39 5.36
CA TYR A 34 0.34 2.49 6.15
C TYR A 34 1.53 2.38 5.20
N SER A 35 2.39 3.39 5.18
CA SER A 35 3.70 3.30 4.52
C SER A 35 4.62 2.39 5.32
N LEU A 36 5.12 1.31 4.72
CA LEU A 36 5.94 0.30 5.40
C LEU A 36 7.44 0.65 5.41
N GLY A 37 7.78 1.91 5.67
CA GLY A 37 9.18 2.35 5.85
C GLY A 37 9.68 2.27 7.30
N ALA A 38 8.77 2.08 8.26
CA ALA A 38 9.07 2.05 9.69
C ALA A 38 9.07 0.60 10.22
N PRO A 39 9.83 0.29 11.28
CA PRO A 39 9.98 -1.07 11.82
C PRO A 39 8.69 -1.63 12.46
N SER A 40 7.72 -0.77 12.76
CA SER A 40 6.43 -1.18 13.31
C SER A 40 5.33 -0.18 12.96
N LEU A 41 4.08 -0.64 12.98
CA LEU A 41 2.89 0.19 12.86
C LEU A 41 1.85 -0.23 13.90
N ARG A 42 1.08 0.74 14.39
CA ARG A 42 -0.09 0.47 15.21
C ARG A 42 -1.33 0.45 14.33
N ALA A 43 -2.04 -0.68 14.33
CA ALA A 43 -3.30 -0.80 13.61
C ALA A 43 -4.35 0.16 14.21
N ARG A 44 -4.94 1.00 13.37
CA ARG A 44 -6.07 1.88 13.71
C ARG A 44 -7.42 1.15 13.69
N THR A 45 -7.49 0.03 12.98
CA THR A 45 -8.70 -0.75 12.75
C THR A 45 -8.38 -2.25 12.82
N ALA A 46 -9.38 -3.08 13.08
CA ALA A 46 -9.27 -4.53 12.98
C ALA A 46 -9.69 -5.03 11.59
N GLY A 47 -9.10 -6.14 11.13
CA GLY A 47 -9.45 -6.79 9.88
C GLY A 47 -8.27 -7.44 9.17
N GLU A 48 -8.51 -7.89 7.94
CA GLU A 48 -7.49 -8.48 7.07
C GLU A 48 -6.42 -7.46 6.66
N LEU A 49 -5.16 -7.89 6.68
CA LEU A 49 -4.02 -7.10 6.21
C LEU A 49 -3.80 -7.37 4.72
N PHE A 50 -3.90 -6.31 3.92
CA PHE A 50 -3.55 -6.33 2.51
C PHE A 50 -2.24 -5.60 2.28
N LEU A 51 -1.39 -6.15 1.42
CA LEU A 51 -0.12 -5.57 1.01
C LEU A 51 -0.19 -5.12 -0.45
N PHE A 52 0.39 -3.97 -0.76
CA PHE A 52 0.48 -3.45 -2.12
C PHE A 52 1.83 -2.79 -2.36
N VAL A 53 2.19 -2.63 -3.63
CA VAL A 53 3.24 -1.74 -4.09
C VAL A 53 2.60 -0.38 -4.35
N ASN A 54 3.23 0.71 -3.89
CA ASN A 54 2.74 2.07 -4.11
C ASN A 54 3.00 2.53 -5.55
N ASP A 55 2.21 2.00 -6.46
CA ASP A 55 2.20 2.36 -7.87
C ASP A 55 0.84 2.95 -8.26
N ALA A 56 0.76 3.50 -9.47
CA ALA A 56 -0.45 4.07 -10.03
C ALA A 56 -1.47 2.97 -10.32
N VAL A 57 -2.72 3.19 -9.93
CA VAL A 57 -3.83 2.31 -10.24
C VAL A 57 -4.91 3.13 -10.94
N VAL A 58 -5.43 2.59 -12.05
CA VAL A 58 -6.56 3.20 -12.75
C VAL A 58 -7.84 2.78 -12.05
N GLY A 59 -8.63 3.77 -11.59
CA GLY A 59 -9.90 3.60 -10.86
C GLY A 59 -11.06 2.96 -11.64
N VAL A 60 -10.80 2.43 -12.83
CA VAL A 60 -11.82 1.98 -13.79
C VAL A 60 -11.91 0.45 -13.76
N PRO A 61 -13.10 -0.13 -13.54
CA PRO A 61 -13.32 -1.57 -13.63
C PRO A 61 -12.71 -2.18 -14.90
N GLY A 62 -11.83 -3.16 -14.74
CA GLY A 62 -11.17 -3.86 -15.86
C GLY A 62 -9.84 -3.24 -16.34
N LEU A 63 -9.47 -2.02 -15.88
CA LEU A 63 -8.21 -1.36 -16.26
C LEU A 63 -7.20 -1.23 -15.11
N TRP A 64 -7.50 -1.83 -13.96
CA TRP A 64 -6.67 -1.72 -12.74
C TRP A 64 -5.21 -2.16 -12.92
N SER A 65 -4.94 -3.06 -13.87
CA SER A 65 -3.62 -3.66 -14.10
C SER A 65 -2.76 -2.95 -15.15
N VAL A 66 -3.31 -2.01 -15.92
CA VAL A 66 -2.59 -1.43 -17.08
C VAL A 66 -1.29 -0.74 -16.66
N LEU A 67 -1.31 -0.02 -15.54
CA LEU A 67 -0.15 0.68 -15.00
C LEU A 67 0.68 -0.17 -14.03
N TYR A 68 0.11 -1.29 -13.55
CA TYR A 68 0.73 -2.13 -12.52
C TYR A 68 1.41 -3.37 -13.12
N GLY A 69 0.97 -3.82 -14.29
CA GLY A 69 1.39 -5.07 -14.92
C GLY A 69 2.77 -5.03 -15.59
N ASN A 70 3.36 -3.84 -15.73
CA ASN A 70 4.74 -3.66 -16.17
C ASN A 70 5.75 -3.73 -15.00
N ASN A 71 5.27 -3.89 -13.77
CA ASN A 71 6.15 -4.06 -12.62
C ASN A 71 6.88 -5.41 -12.67
N THR A 72 8.14 -5.40 -12.28
CA THR A 72 8.99 -6.58 -12.18
C THR A 72 9.65 -6.64 -10.80
N GLY A 73 10.13 -7.84 -10.44
CA GLY A 73 10.73 -8.10 -9.13
C GLY A 73 9.73 -8.55 -8.07
N SER A 74 10.25 -8.81 -6.88
CA SER A 74 9.49 -9.37 -5.75
C SER A 74 9.98 -8.77 -4.44
N ALA A 75 9.12 -8.80 -3.43
CA ALA A 75 9.48 -8.46 -2.05
C ALA A 75 9.15 -9.63 -1.13
N THR A 76 10.05 -9.95 -0.20
CA THR A 76 9.79 -10.88 0.89
C THR A 76 9.29 -10.09 2.09
N VAL A 77 8.11 -10.44 2.60
CA VAL A 77 7.50 -9.74 3.73
C VAL A 77 7.26 -10.73 4.88
N THR A 78 7.85 -10.43 6.04
CA THR A 78 7.60 -11.16 7.28
C THR A 78 6.76 -10.30 8.21
N ILE A 79 5.60 -10.82 8.62
CA ILE A 79 4.69 -10.12 9.52
C ILE A 79 4.81 -10.75 10.90
N ARG A 80 5.14 -9.93 11.89
CA ARG A 80 5.17 -10.34 13.29
C ARG A 80 4.32 -9.38 14.11
N ARG A 81 3.43 -9.92 14.94
CA ARG A 81 2.79 -9.12 16.00
C ARG A 81 3.87 -8.78 17.02
N ILE A 82 4.09 -7.49 17.23
CA ILE A 82 4.94 -7.01 18.32
C ILE A 82 3.99 -6.87 19.51
N ASP A 83 4.28 -7.58 20.59
CA ASP A 83 3.42 -7.57 21.78
C ASP A 83 3.29 -6.14 22.29
N GLY A 84 2.08 -5.61 22.14
CA GLY A 84 1.63 -4.37 22.73
C GLY A 84 0.20 -4.66 23.14
N THR A 85 0.01 -4.92 24.43
CA THR A 85 -1.32 -5.07 25.05
C THR A 85 -2.16 -3.85 24.70
N ALA A 86 -2.98 -3.93 23.66
CA ALA A 86 -4.00 -2.93 23.38
C ALA A 86 -5.26 -3.36 24.15
N PRO A 87 -5.87 -2.48 24.96
CA PRO A 87 -7.10 -2.82 25.68
C PRO A 87 -8.19 -3.25 24.69
N ARG A 88 -8.93 -4.29 25.05
CA ARG A 88 -10.14 -4.71 24.32
C ARG A 88 -11.21 -3.62 24.54
N PRO A 89 -11.96 -3.21 23.49
CA PRO A 89 -13.12 -2.33 23.67
C PRO A 89 -14.18 -2.97 24.57
#